data_AF-A0A8D1G8T3-F1
#
_entry.id   AF-A0A8D1G8T3-F1
#
_cell.length_a   1.000
_cell.length_b   1.000
_cell.length_c   1.000
_cell.angle_alpha   90.00
_cell.angle_beta   90.00
_cell.angle_gamma   90.00
#
_symmetry.space_group_name_H-M   'P 1'
#
loop_
_entity.id
_entity.type
_entity.pdbx_description
1 polymer ?
#
loop_
_entity_poly.entity_id
_entity_poly.type
_entity_poly.pdbx_seq_one_letter_code
_entity_poly.pdbx_strand_id
1 'polypeptide(L)'
;PPRCCQDPVAGQMTSDLFTNRKERLIPEFSEDCLYLNIYTPADLTKRGRLPVMVWIHGGGLVVGGASTYDGLALAAHENVVVVAIQYRLGIWGFFSTGDEHSRGNWGHLDQVAALHWVQENIANFGGDPGSVTIFGESAGGESVSVLVLSPLAKNLFHRAISESGVAFTAGLVRKDMKAAAKKFLTLDFHGDQRESHPFLTTVVDGVLLPKMPEEILAEKDFNTVPYIVGINKQEFGWLLPTMMDFPLSEGKLDQKTATSLLWKSYPISNIPEELTPVATDKYLGGTDDPVKKKDLFLDLMGDVVFGVPSVTVARQHRAAGPPSYIYTFQ
;
A
#
# COMPACT_ATOMS: atom_id res chain seq x y z
N PRO A 1 -4.01 20.65 -5.96
CA PRO A 1 -2.54 20.55 -6.12
C PRO A 1 -2.22 19.48 -7.16
N PRO A 2 -1.09 19.58 -7.89
CA PRO A 2 -0.65 18.54 -8.81
C PRO A 2 -0.38 17.23 -8.06
N ARG A 3 -0.51 16.11 -8.76
CA ARG A 3 -0.13 14.79 -8.27
C ARG A 3 1.35 14.51 -8.54
N CYS A 4 1.94 13.60 -7.78
CA CYS A 4 3.33 13.21 -8.00
C CYS A 4 3.52 12.54 -9.35
N CYS A 5 4.70 12.76 -9.96
CA CYS A 5 5.11 12.16 -11.22
C CYS A 5 4.85 10.65 -11.25
N GLN A 6 4.12 10.24 -12.29
CA GLN A 6 3.68 8.87 -12.55
C GLN A 6 3.24 8.78 -14.02
N ASP A 7 2.97 7.57 -14.51
CA ASP A 7 2.41 7.41 -15.86
C ASP A 7 1.02 8.08 -15.95
N PRO A 8 0.79 9.01 -16.89
CA PRO A 8 -0.44 9.78 -16.92
C PRO A 8 -1.68 8.95 -17.29
N VAL A 9 -1.53 7.90 -18.09
CA VAL A 9 -2.64 7.03 -18.50
C VAL A 9 -3.06 6.15 -17.33
N ALA A 10 -2.11 5.45 -16.70
CA ALA A 10 -2.34 4.62 -15.53
C ALA A 10 -2.83 5.46 -14.33
N GLY A 11 -2.27 6.65 -14.13
CA GLY A 11 -2.67 7.60 -13.10
C GLY A 11 -4.11 8.10 -13.28
N GLN A 12 -4.52 8.43 -14.50
CA GLN A 12 -5.91 8.78 -14.80
C GLN A 12 -6.84 7.58 -14.61
N MET A 13 -6.48 6.39 -15.12
CA MET A 13 -7.27 5.18 -14.99
C MET A 13 -7.50 4.82 -13.51
N THR A 14 -6.45 4.88 -12.69
CA THR A 14 -6.54 4.65 -11.25
C THR A 14 -7.42 5.71 -10.60
N SER A 15 -7.30 6.98 -11.00
CA SER A 15 -8.19 8.04 -10.51
C SER A 15 -9.66 7.75 -10.80
N ASP A 16 -9.99 7.39 -12.03
CA ASP A 16 -11.37 7.18 -12.47
C ASP A 16 -12.01 5.98 -11.76
N LEU A 17 -11.19 4.97 -11.45
CA LEU A 17 -11.61 3.73 -10.83
C LEU A 17 -11.90 3.88 -9.33
N PHE A 18 -11.10 4.68 -8.63
CA PHE A 18 -11.16 4.81 -7.17
C PHE A 18 -11.78 6.11 -6.66
N THR A 19 -12.04 7.09 -7.53
CA THR A 19 -12.55 8.38 -7.06
C THR A 19 -13.95 8.24 -6.45
N ASN A 20 -14.11 8.82 -5.27
CA ASN A 20 -15.41 9.01 -4.62
C ASN A 20 -15.99 10.41 -4.92
N ARG A 21 -15.37 11.17 -5.84
CA ARG A 21 -15.84 12.49 -6.27
C ARG A 21 -16.88 12.35 -7.38
N LYS A 22 -17.85 13.26 -7.38
CA LYS A 22 -18.80 13.40 -8.50
C LYS A 22 -18.14 14.00 -9.74
N GLU A 23 -17.16 14.88 -9.55
CA GLU A 23 -16.46 15.57 -10.62
C GLU A 23 -15.22 14.79 -11.04
N ARG A 24 -15.08 14.59 -12.36
CA ARG A 24 -13.88 14.00 -12.93
C ARG A 24 -12.79 15.05 -12.99
N LEU A 25 -11.78 14.89 -12.15
CA LEU A 25 -10.58 15.72 -12.18
C LEU A 25 -9.63 15.21 -13.28
N ILE A 26 -9.13 16.13 -14.11
CA ILE A 26 -7.98 15.88 -14.97
C ILE A 26 -6.74 16.15 -14.10
N PRO A 27 -5.97 15.13 -13.71
CA PRO A 27 -4.82 15.32 -12.85
C PRO A 27 -3.67 15.93 -13.64
N GLU A 28 -3.10 17.00 -13.08
CA GLU A 28 -1.79 17.48 -13.46
C GLU A 28 -0.73 16.68 -12.68
N PHE A 29 0.40 16.37 -13.32
CA PHE A 29 1.50 15.63 -12.72
C PHE A 29 2.75 16.51 -12.65
N SER A 30 3.42 16.52 -11.50
CA SER A 30 4.60 17.34 -11.23
C SER A 30 5.52 16.67 -10.21
N GLU A 31 6.81 17.02 -10.21
CA GLU A 31 7.73 16.67 -9.11
C GLU A 31 7.46 17.55 -7.89
N ASP A 32 7.01 18.80 -8.11
CA ASP A 32 6.43 19.63 -7.06
C ASP A 32 5.03 19.11 -6.75
N CYS A 33 4.96 18.10 -5.87
CA CYS A 33 3.73 17.38 -5.57
C CYS A 33 3.51 17.11 -4.07
N LEU A 34 4.43 17.51 -3.21
CA LEU A 34 4.40 17.23 -1.77
C LEU A 34 3.41 18.14 -1.04
N TYR A 35 2.12 17.91 -1.32
CA TYR A 35 0.97 18.61 -0.77
C TYR A 35 0.09 17.68 0.05
N LEU A 36 -0.74 18.25 0.90
CA LEU A 36 -1.81 17.56 1.61
C LEU A 36 -3.11 18.35 1.52
N ASN A 37 -4.24 17.65 1.58
CA ASN A 37 -5.57 18.23 1.61
C ASN A 37 -6.17 18.04 3.01
N ILE A 38 -6.85 19.06 3.54
CA ILE A 38 -7.47 19.01 4.86
C ILE A 38 -8.98 19.26 4.72
N TYR A 39 -9.77 18.39 5.33
CA TYR A 39 -11.21 18.50 5.46
C TYR A 39 -11.53 18.56 6.94
N THR A 40 -12.03 19.70 7.40
CA THR A 40 -12.36 19.91 8.81
C THR A 40 -13.83 20.30 8.96
N PRO A 41 -14.60 19.62 9.83
CA PRO A 41 -15.96 20.00 10.18
C PRO A 41 -15.97 21.04 11.32
N ALA A 42 -14.80 21.38 11.87
CA ALA A 42 -14.69 22.25 13.03
C ALA A 42 -15.08 23.70 12.69
N ASP A 43 -15.82 24.32 13.61
CA ASP A 43 -15.97 25.78 13.65
C ASP A 43 -14.66 26.40 14.12
N LEU A 44 -13.84 26.89 13.17
CA LEU A 44 -12.51 27.45 13.42
C LEU A 44 -12.54 28.75 14.25
N THR A 45 -13.71 29.34 14.51
CA THR A 45 -13.84 30.46 15.45
C THR A 45 -13.75 30.00 16.92
N LYS A 46 -13.87 28.70 17.17
CA LYS A 46 -13.78 28.07 18.49
C LYS A 46 -12.56 27.16 18.56
N ARG A 47 -12.04 26.94 19.78
CA ARG A 47 -11.01 25.92 19.99
C ARG A 47 -11.64 24.53 19.91
N GLY A 48 -11.29 23.77 18.88
CA GLY A 48 -11.62 22.35 18.72
C GLY A 48 -10.42 21.44 19.01
N ARG A 49 -10.70 20.18 19.36
CA ARG A 49 -9.72 19.09 19.50
C ARG A 49 -10.33 17.79 18.97
N LEU A 50 -10.71 17.80 17.70
CA LEU A 50 -11.32 16.64 17.04
C LEU A 50 -10.26 15.58 16.73
N PRO A 51 -10.62 14.27 16.76
CA PRO A 51 -9.74 13.23 16.24
C PRO A 51 -9.33 13.51 14.79
N VAL A 52 -8.10 13.14 14.44
CA VAL A 52 -7.53 13.35 13.10
C VAL A 52 -7.35 12.00 12.42
N MET A 53 -7.79 11.87 11.18
CA MET A 53 -7.56 10.69 10.34
C MET A 53 -6.71 11.08 9.12
N VAL A 54 -5.51 10.52 9.03
CA VAL A 54 -4.55 10.80 7.95
C VAL A 54 -4.56 9.65 6.94
N TRP A 55 -5.07 9.93 5.74
CA TRP A 55 -5.20 9.00 4.64
C TRP A 55 -3.94 8.92 3.79
N ILE A 56 -3.45 7.69 3.58
CA ILE A 56 -2.35 7.35 2.68
C ILE A 56 -2.93 6.52 1.53
N HIS A 57 -2.86 7.05 0.31
CA HIS A 57 -3.45 6.38 -0.85
C HIS A 57 -2.64 5.16 -1.32
N GLY A 58 -3.34 4.18 -1.89
CA GLY A 58 -2.75 3.04 -2.59
C GLY A 58 -2.27 3.35 -4.01
N GLY A 59 -2.09 2.31 -4.82
CA GLY A 59 -1.56 2.40 -6.19
C GLY A 59 -0.17 1.78 -6.38
N GLY A 60 0.15 0.77 -5.58
CA GLY A 60 1.37 -0.03 -5.73
C GLY A 60 2.68 0.77 -5.57
N LEU A 61 2.65 1.93 -4.91
CA LEU A 61 3.77 2.87 -4.79
C LEU A 61 4.21 3.53 -6.12
N VAL A 62 3.47 3.30 -7.21
CA VAL A 62 3.82 3.76 -8.56
C VAL A 62 2.82 4.78 -9.11
N VAL A 63 1.54 4.66 -8.73
CA VAL A 63 0.46 5.55 -9.16
C VAL A 63 -0.42 5.96 -7.96
N GLY A 64 -1.31 6.92 -8.18
CA GLY A 64 -2.33 7.34 -7.21
C GLY A 64 -2.28 8.84 -6.88
N GLY A 65 -3.12 9.24 -5.93
CA GLY A 65 -3.07 10.59 -5.38
C GLY A 65 -4.17 10.91 -4.37
N ALA A 66 -3.83 11.71 -3.36
CA ALA A 66 -4.69 12.24 -2.33
C ALA A 66 -5.94 12.93 -2.89
N SER A 67 -5.81 13.67 -3.99
CA SER A 67 -6.94 14.37 -4.62
C SER A 67 -8.03 13.44 -5.16
N THR A 68 -7.74 12.14 -5.34
CA THR A 68 -8.72 11.14 -5.77
C THR A 68 -9.83 10.96 -4.73
N TYR A 69 -9.49 11.19 -3.45
CA TYR A 69 -10.34 10.93 -2.30
C TYR A 69 -10.86 12.26 -1.71
N ASP A 70 -12.17 12.42 -1.71
CA ASP A 70 -12.89 13.49 -1.02
C ASP A 70 -13.16 13.08 0.43
N GLY A 71 -12.59 13.83 1.36
CA GLY A 71 -12.75 13.61 2.80
C GLY A 71 -14.02 14.24 3.39
N LEU A 72 -14.80 14.97 2.60
CA LEU A 72 -15.96 15.75 3.08
C LEU A 72 -16.98 14.88 3.83
N ALA A 73 -17.37 13.74 3.25
CA ALA A 73 -18.39 12.89 3.86
C ALA A 73 -17.92 12.33 5.21
N LEU A 74 -16.71 11.76 5.27
CA LEU A 74 -16.16 11.22 6.52
C LEU A 74 -15.99 12.31 7.58
N ALA A 75 -15.47 13.47 7.20
CA ALA A 75 -15.31 14.60 8.11
C ALA A 75 -16.66 15.06 8.70
N ALA A 76 -17.69 15.23 7.86
CA ALA A 76 -18.99 15.72 8.29
C ALA A 76 -19.78 14.69 9.11
N HIS A 77 -19.78 13.42 8.72
CA HIS A 77 -20.58 12.38 9.36
C HIS A 77 -20.00 11.90 10.69
N GLU A 78 -18.68 11.72 10.76
CA GLU A 78 -18.01 11.18 11.95
C GLU A 78 -17.38 12.27 12.84
N ASN A 79 -17.51 13.54 12.44
CA ASN A 79 -17.00 14.70 13.16
C ASN A 79 -15.49 14.60 13.47
N VAL A 80 -14.70 14.29 12.43
CA VAL A 80 -13.24 14.14 12.47
C VAL A 80 -12.55 15.05 11.47
N VAL A 81 -11.29 15.41 11.71
CA VAL A 81 -10.47 16.08 10.70
C VAL A 81 -9.85 15.02 9.80
N VAL A 82 -10.10 15.09 8.49
CA VAL A 82 -9.50 14.20 7.50
C VAL A 82 -8.35 14.91 6.81
N VAL A 83 -7.18 14.29 6.76
CA VAL A 83 -5.99 14.79 6.06
C VAL A 83 -5.60 13.76 5.02
N ALA A 84 -5.58 14.11 3.73
CA ALA A 84 -5.12 13.22 2.67
C ALA A 84 -3.76 13.70 2.15
N ILE A 85 -2.74 12.86 2.24
CA ILE A 85 -1.35 13.24 1.95
C ILE A 85 -0.86 12.69 0.61
N GLN A 86 -0.01 13.46 -0.07
CA GLN A 86 0.81 13.00 -1.20
C GLN A 86 2.16 12.48 -0.71
N TYR A 87 2.74 11.58 -1.49
CA TYR A 87 4.13 11.13 -1.35
C TYR A 87 4.71 10.81 -2.72
N ARG A 88 6.04 10.90 -2.87
CA ARG A 88 6.70 10.57 -4.15
C ARG A 88 6.47 9.10 -4.51
N LEU A 89 6.31 8.84 -5.80
CA LEU A 89 5.98 7.52 -6.37
C LEU A 89 7.09 7.05 -7.32
N GLY A 90 7.07 5.75 -7.66
CA GLY A 90 7.95 5.17 -8.66
C GLY A 90 9.44 5.44 -8.38
N ILE A 91 10.17 5.88 -9.40
CA ILE A 91 11.61 6.20 -9.27
C ILE A 91 11.85 7.32 -8.25
N TRP A 92 11.04 8.37 -8.26
CA TRP A 92 11.19 9.51 -7.36
C TRP A 92 10.99 9.13 -5.89
N GLY A 93 10.14 8.13 -5.64
CA GLY A 93 9.80 7.66 -4.29
C GLY A 93 10.68 6.51 -3.79
N PHE A 94 11.12 5.60 -4.67
CA PHE A 94 11.60 4.28 -4.24
C PHE A 94 12.87 3.81 -4.94
N PHE A 95 13.54 4.67 -5.70
CA PHE A 95 14.87 4.33 -6.25
C PHE A 95 15.90 4.14 -5.14
N SER A 96 16.57 2.98 -5.15
CA SER A 96 17.58 2.61 -4.16
C SER A 96 18.78 1.93 -4.81
N THR A 97 19.99 2.39 -4.48
CA THR A 97 21.27 1.74 -4.82
C THR A 97 21.65 0.67 -3.80
N GLY A 98 20.92 0.56 -2.69
CA GLY A 98 21.23 -0.37 -1.59
C GLY A 98 22.51 0.00 -0.83
N ASP A 99 22.85 1.29 -0.83
CA ASP A 99 23.95 1.92 -0.10
C ASP A 99 23.56 3.37 0.28
N GLU A 100 24.48 4.10 0.89
CA GLU A 100 24.26 5.46 1.39
C GLU A 100 24.01 6.51 0.31
N HIS A 101 24.34 6.25 -0.96
CA HIS A 101 24.19 7.22 -2.05
C HIS A 101 22.74 7.39 -2.48
N SER A 102 21.96 6.31 -2.43
CA SER A 102 20.51 6.33 -2.56
C SER A 102 19.91 5.19 -1.75
N ARG A 103 19.63 5.45 -0.47
CA ARG A 103 19.06 4.46 0.44
C ARG A 103 17.70 3.95 -0.03
N GLY A 104 16.87 4.82 -0.60
CA GLY A 104 15.50 4.54 -1.03
C GLY A 104 14.47 5.05 -0.04
N ASN A 105 13.23 4.55 -0.16
CA ASN A 105 12.10 4.88 0.71
C ASN A 105 11.75 6.37 0.83
N TRP A 106 12.11 7.19 -0.16
CA TRP A 106 11.82 8.63 -0.20
C TRP A 106 10.32 8.92 -0.06
N GLY A 107 9.47 8.11 -0.68
CA GLY A 107 8.01 8.21 -0.55
C GLY A 107 7.54 8.01 0.89
N HIS A 108 8.10 7.04 1.62
CA HIS A 108 7.76 6.87 3.04
C HIS A 108 8.33 8.00 3.91
N LEU A 109 9.50 8.54 3.58
CA LEU A 109 10.04 9.70 4.28
C LEU A 109 9.15 10.93 4.07
N ASP A 110 8.52 11.08 2.90
CA ASP A 110 7.50 12.11 2.67
C ASP A 110 6.27 11.89 3.57
N GLN A 111 5.84 10.64 3.75
CA GLN A 111 4.74 10.30 4.66
C GLN A 111 5.08 10.67 6.11
N VAL A 112 6.30 10.36 6.57
CA VAL A 112 6.80 10.77 7.90
C VAL A 112 6.84 12.30 8.02
N ALA A 113 7.34 13.00 7.01
CA ALA A 113 7.37 14.47 6.99
C ALA A 113 5.97 15.08 7.05
N ALA A 114 5.00 14.52 6.33
CA ALA A 114 3.61 14.95 6.40
C ALA A 114 3.01 14.72 7.80
N LEU A 115 3.36 13.63 8.48
CA LEU A 115 2.92 13.38 9.86
C LEU A 115 3.54 14.36 10.86
N HIS A 116 4.82 14.74 10.69
CA HIS A 116 5.41 15.84 11.46
C HIS A 116 4.64 17.15 11.24
N TRP A 117 4.31 17.47 9.99
CA TRP A 117 3.51 18.65 9.68
C TRP A 117 2.14 18.59 10.38
N VAL A 118 1.47 17.44 10.39
CA VAL A 118 0.20 17.24 11.10
C VAL A 118 0.37 17.48 12.60
N GLN A 119 1.42 16.92 13.23
CA GLN A 119 1.69 17.14 14.65
C GLN A 119 1.87 18.63 14.99
N GLU A 120 2.56 19.38 14.13
CA GLU A 120 2.88 20.79 14.37
C GLU A 120 1.70 21.74 14.06
N ASN A 121 0.83 21.38 13.11
CA ASN A 121 -0.12 22.33 12.52
C ASN A 121 -1.59 21.97 12.71
N ILE A 122 -1.96 20.71 12.92
CA ILE A 122 -3.37 20.28 12.82
C ILE A 122 -4.29 20.90 13.87
N ALA A 123 -3.72 21.36 14.99
CA ALA A 123 -4.42 22.12 16.01
C ALA A 123 -5.06 23.41 15.46
N ASN A 124 -4.43 24.04 14.45
CA ASN A 124 -4.96 25.24 13.80
C ASN A 124 -6.19 24.95 12.92
N PHE A 125 -6.44 23.67 12.60
CA PHE A 125 -7.59 23.20 11.82
C PHE A 125 -8.64 22.53 12.70
N GLY A 126 -8.54 22.68 14.02
CA GLY A 126 -9.46 22.11 15.01
C GLY A 126 -9.20 20.63 15.34
N GLY A 127 -8.10 20.05 14.84
CA GLY A 127 -7.71 18.67 15.13
C GLY A 127 -6.87 18.55 16.41
N ASP A 128 -6.87 17.38 17.02
CA ASP A 128 -6.02 17.06 18.17
C ASP A 128 -4.76 16.31 17.71
N PRO A 129 -3.55 16.91 17.79
CA PRO A 129 -2.31 16.21 17.45
C PRO A 129 -2.06 15.00 18.36
N GLY A 130 -2.65 14.98 19.57
CA GLY A 130 -2.62 13.83 20.48
C GLY A 130 -3.60 12.69 20.15
N SER A 131 -4.37 12.80 19.07
CA SER A 131 -5.30 11.74 18.62
C SER A 131 -5.33 11.63 17.09
N VAL A 132 -4.18 11.27 16.54
CA VAL A 132 -3.99 11.00 15.10
C VAL A 132 -4.12 9.50 14.80
N THR A 133 -4.96 9.14 13.85
CA THR A 133 -5.08 7.80 13.26
C THR A 133 -4.54 7.83 11.84
N ILE A 134 -3.56 6.98 11.51
CA ILE A 134 -3.15 6.76 10.12
C ILE A 134 -3.96 5.63 9.51
N PHE A 135 -4.42 5.79 8.28
CA PHE A 135 -5.17 4.76 7.56
C PHE A 135 -4.87 4.79 6.06
N GLY A 136 -4.92 3.63 5.41
CA GLY A 136 -4.58 3.52 4.01
C GLY A 136 -4.98 2.18 3.42
N GLU A 137 -5.13 2.17 2.09
CA GLU A 137 -5.55 1.00 1.31
C GLU A 137 -4.44 0.51 0.39
N SER A 138 -4.34 -0.81 0.19
CA SER A 138 -3.35 -1.46 -0.67
C SER A 138 -1.92 -1.02 -0.28
N ALA A 139 -1.16 -0.41 -1.20
CA ALA A 139 0.15 0.16 -0.91
C ALA A 139 0.13 1.25 0.19
N GLY A 140 -1.01 1.92 0.38
CA GLY A 140 -1.23 2.81 1.52
C GLY A 140 -1.38 2.07 2.85
N GLY A 141 -2.00 0.89 2.84
CA GLY A 141 -2.06 -0.01 4.01
C GLY A 141 -0.69 -0.62 4.32
N GLU A 142 0.05 -1.01 3.29
CA GLU A 142 1.47 -1.38 3.43
C GLU A 142 2.28 -0.24 4.06
N SER A 143 2.11 0.99 3.56
CA SER A 143 2.74 2.20 4.10
C SER A 143 2.38 2.42 5.58
N VAL A 144 1.10 2.30 5.95
CA VAL A 144 0.66 2.35 7.36
C VAL A 144 1.39 1.29 8.18
N SER A 145 1.47 0.06 7.68
CA SER A 145 2.18 -1.03 8.35
C SER A 145 3.69 -0.76 8.48
N VAL A 146 4.33 -0.17 7.48
CA VAL A 146 5.74 0.25 7.53
C VAL A 146 5.95 1.32 8.59
N LEU A 147 5.07 2.32 8.67
CA LEU A 147 5.14 3.39 9.67
C LEU A 147 4.90 2.85 11.10
N VAL A 148 4.04 1.83 11.26
CA VAL A 148 3.92 1.11 12.54
C VAL A 148 5.25 0.50 12.97
N LEU A 149 6.03 -0.04 12.04
CA LEU A 149 7.32 -0.68 12.31
C LEU A 149 8.49 0.32 12.38
N SER A 150 8.33 1.53 11.85
CA SER A 150 9.43 2.49 11.75
C SER A 150 9.69 3.24 13.06
N PRO A 151 10.95 3.32 13.54
CA PRO A 151 11.30 4.17 14.67
C PRO A 151 11.15 5.67 14.36
N LEU A 152 11.22 6.07 13.08
CA LEU A 152 11.07 7.47 12.67
C LEU A 152 9.65 8.00 12.83
N ALA A 153 8.66 7.12 12.79
CA ALA A 153 7.25 7.50 12.94
C ALA A 153 6.77 7.48 14.40
N LYS A 154 7.69 7.25 15.36
CA LYS A 154 7.37 7.16 16.78
C LYS A 154 6.76 8.45 17.30
N ASN A 155 5.64 8.31 18.01
CA ASN A 155 4.83 9.41 18.56
C ASN A 155 4.17 10.34 17.52
N LEU A 156 4.18 9.99 16.23
CA LEU A 156 3.50 10.81 15.20
C LEU A 156 2.03 10.43 14.99
N PHE A 157 1.64 9.24 15.41
CA PHE A 157 0.27 8.73 15.36
C PHE A 157 -0.02 7.86 16.58
N HIS A 158 -1.31 7.58 16.78
CA HIS A 158 -1.85 6.99 18.01
C HIS A 158 -2.71 5.77 17.74
N ARG A 159 -3.12 5.56 16.48
CA ARG A 159 -3.90 4.39 15.99
C ARG A 159 -3.56 4.16 14.51
N ALA A 160 -3.71 2.93 14.06
CA ALA A 160 -3.43 2.55 12.67
C ALA A 160 -4.58 1.71 12.09
N ILE A 161 -4.82 1.84 10.79
CA ILE A 161 -5.76 1.01 10.03
C ILE A 161 -5.13 0.64 8.68
N SER A 162 -5.00 -0.64 8.41
CA SER A 162 -4.47 -1.15 7.15
C SER A 162 -5.55 -1.94 6.41
N GLU A 163 -5.95 -1.40 5.27
CA GLU A 163 -7.02 -1.93 4.43
C GLU A 163 -6.39 -2.66 3.23
N SER A 164 -6.47 -3.99 3.19
CA SER A 164 -5.99 -4.79 2.06
C SER A 164 -4.50 -4.57 1.71
N GLY A 165 -3.64 -4.39 2.72
CA GLY A 165 -2.20 -4.29 2.52
C GLY A 165 -1.44 -4.14 3.83
N VAL A 166 -0.32 -4.84 3.98
CA VAL A 166 0.56 -4.79 5.16
C VAL A 166 2.02 -4.93 4.76
N ALA A 167 2.96 -4.74 5.69
CA ALA A 167 4.40 -4.86 5.41
C ALA A 167 4.84 -6.28 4.99
N PHE A 168 3.98 -7.29 5.19
CA PHE A 168 4.21 -8.68 4.73
C PHE A 168 3.56 -8.96 3.36
N THR A 169 2.86 -7.98 2.77
CA THR A 169 2.26 -8.12 1.45
C THR A 169 3.35 -8.44 0.43
N ALA A 170 3.24 -9.62 -0.18
CA ALA A 170 4.27 -10.15 -1.05
C ALA A 170 4.56 -9.20 -2.22
N GLY A 171 5.84 -8.97 -2.48
CA GLY A 171 6.30 -8.13 -3.58
C GLY A 171 6.42 -6.64 -3.26
N LEU A 172 5.94 -6.12 -2.12
CA LEU A 172 6.05 -4.69 -1.76
C LEU A 172 7.20 -4.34 -0.81
N VAL A 173 7.77 -5.32 -0.11
CA VAL A 173 8.96 -5.11 0.73
C VAL A 173 10.07 -6.08 0.32
N ARG A 174 11.29 -5.55 0.17
CA ARG A 174 12.49 -6.32 -0.19
C ARG A 174 13.67 -5.95 0.69
N LYS A 175 14.64 -6.85 0.79
CA LYS A 175 15.89 -6.57 1.51
C LYS A 175 16.71 -5.47 0.84
N ASP A 176 16.89 -5.55 -0.47
CA ASP A 176 17.55 -4.54 -1.27
C ASP A 176 17.02 -4.54 -2.71
N MET A 177 17.38 -3.49 -3.47
CA MET A 177 16.98 -3.31 -4.87
C MET A 177 18.18 -3.16 -5.81
N LYS A 178 19.36 -3.71 -5.46
CA LYS A 178 20.59 -3.54 -6.26
C LYS A 178 20.45 -4.06 -7.69
N ALA A 179 19.80 -5.21 -7.86
CA ALA A 179 19.56 -5.78 -9.19
C ALA A 179 18.62 -4.91 -10.04
N ALA A 180 17.57 -4.38 -9.42
CA ALA A 180 16.62 -3.47 -10.07
C ALA A 180 17.30 -2.14 -10.46
N ALA A 181 18.12 -1.57 -9.58
CA ALA A 181 18.86 -0.35 -9.84
C ALA A 181 19.86 -0.50 -11.01
N LYS A 182 20.57 -1.63 -11.09
CA LYS A 182 21.46 -1.91 -12.22
C LYS A 182 20.69 -1.98 -13.53
N LYS A 183 19.54 -2.68 -13.55
CA LYS A 183 18.66 -2.74 -14.72
C LYS A 183 18.17 -1.34 -15.11
N PHE A 184 17.86 -0.51 -14.11
CA PHE A 184 17.42 0.86 -14.33
C PHE A 184 18.50 1.73 -15.00
N LEU A 185 19.76 1.64 -14.55
CA LEU A 185 20.88 2.39 -15.12
C LEU A 185 21.23 2.00 -16.55
N THR A 186 20.75 0.83 -17.01
CA THR A 186 20.93 0.36 -18.39
C THR A 186 19.75 0.69 -19.30
N LEU A 187 18.67 1.27 -18.77
CA LEU A 187 17.51 1.67 -19.58
C LEU A 187 17.89 2.87 -20.47
N ASP A 188 17.55 2.76 -21.75
CA ASP A 188 17.52 3.92 -22.64
C ASP A 188 16.17 4.63 -22.45
N PHE A 189 16.18 5.76 -21.75
CA PHE A 189 14.96 6.59 -21.56
C PHE A 189 14.40 7.16 -22.87
N HIS A 190 15.15 7.05 -23.97
CA HIS A 190 14.71 7.40 -25.32
C HIS A 190 14.47 6.16 -26.21
N GLY A 191 14.61 4.95 -25.65
CA GLY A 191 14.49 3.65 -26.33
C GLY A 191 13.05 3.12 -26.44
N ASP A 192 12.90 1.80 -26.58
CA ASP A 192 11.59 1.15 -26.72
C ASP A 192 10.76 1.29 -25.43
N GLN A 193 9.64 2.00 -25.51
CA GLN A 193 8.70 2.18 -24.38
C GLN A 193 8.05 0.88 -23.89
N ARG A 194 8.26 -0.25 -24.57
CA ARG A 194 7.82 -1.58 -24.16
C ARG A 194 8.80 -2.29 -23.22
N GLU A 195 9.96 -1.72 -22.91
CA GLU A 195 10.87 -2.32 -21.94
C GLU A 195 10.25 -2.34 -20.54
N SER A 196 10.15 -3.54 -19.95
CA SER A 196 9.63 -3.73 -18.60
C SER A 196 10.56 -3.12 -17.56
N HIS A 197 10.13 -1.99 -16.99
CA HIS A 197 10.79 -1.34 -15.86
C HIS A 197 10.65 -2.18 -14.59
N PRO A 198 11.71 -2.31 -13.78
CA PRO A 198 11.63 -3.02 -12.52
C PRO A 198 10.63 -2.32 -11.58
N PHE A 199 9.73 -3.10 -11.00
CA PHE A 199 8.80 -2.62 -9.97
C PHE A 199 9.60 -2.20 -8.74
N LEU A 200 9.54 -0.91 -8.39
CA LEU A 200 10.26 -0.35 -7.25
C LEU A 200 9.41 -0.44 -6.00
N THR A 201 10.03 -0.87 -4.90
CA THR A 201 9.33 -1.34 -3.69
C THR A 201 10.02 -0.76 -2.45
N THR A 202 9.38 -0.93 -1.30
CA THR A 202 9.99 -0.65 0.01
C THR A 202 11.25 -1.49 0.19
N VAL A 203 12.30 -0.90 0.78
CA VAL A 203 13.57 -1.58 1.09
C VAL A 203 13.95 -1.48 2.57
N VAL A 204 14.78 -2.40 3.05
CA VAL A 204 15.45 -2.26 4.36
C VAL A 204 16.63 -1.31 4.20
N ASP A 205 16.42 -0.05 4.54
CA ASP A 205 17.37 1.04 4.31
C ASP A 205 18.27 1.35 5.51
N GLY A 206 18.02 0.72 6.66
CA GLY A 206 18.76 0.95 7.90
C GLY A 206 18.33 2.24 8.63
N VAL A 207 17.35 2.98 8.11
CA VAL A 207 16.93 4.30 8.61
C VAL A 207 15.42 4.31 8.87
N LEU A 208 14.59 4.21 7.83
CA LEU A 208 13.15 4.02 8.00
C LEU A 208 12.85 2.62 8.54
N LEU A 209 13.43 1.59 7.93
CA LEU A 209 13.34 0.20 8.36
C LEU A 209 14.74 -0.30 8.70
N PRO A 210 15.07 -0.50 9.99
CA PRO A 210 16.39 -0.97 10.39
C PRO A 210 16.64 -2.44 10.04
N LYS A 211 15.57 -3.24 9.90
CA LYS A 211 15.57 -4.69 9.63
C LYS A 211 14.37 -5.09 8.80
N MET A 212 14.29 -6.36 8.41
CA MET A 212 13.08 -6.89 7.77
C MET A 212 11.87 -6.80 8.72
N PRO A 213 10.65 -6.53 8.22
CA PRO A 213 9.44 -6.46 9.03
C PRO A 213 9.22 -7.65 9.97
N GLU A 214 9.58 -8.86 9.54
CA GLU A 214 9.48 -10.10 10.32
C GLU A 214 10.36 -10.05 11.58
N GLU A 215 11.57 -9.50 11.46
CA GLU A 215 12.51 -9.36 12.58
C GLU A 215 12.00 -8.31 13.58
N ILE A 216 11.52 -7.16 13.09
CA ILE A 216 11.00 -6.08 13.94
C ILE A 216 9.78 -6.55 14.75
N LEU A 217 8.85 -7.26 14.10
CA LEU A 217 7.66 -7.81 14.78
C LEU A 217 8.02 -8.90 15.79
N ALA A 218 9.02 -9.74 15.50
CA ALA A 218 9.51 -10.75 16.43
C ALA A 218 10.19 -10.14 17.67
N GLU A 219 10.94 -9.06 17.48
CA GLU A 219 11.61 -8.30 18.55
C GLU A 219 10.65 -7.44 19.37
N LYS A 220 9.44 -7.19 18.86
CA LYS A 220 8.42 -6.33 19.46
C LYS A 220 8.88 -4.88 19.65
N ASP A 221 9.83 -4.43 18.84
CA ASP A 221 10.38 -3.07 18.86
C ASP A 221 9.73 -2.20 17.77
N PHE A 222 8.46 -1.87 17.98
CA PHE A 222 7.66 -1.07 17.03
C PHE A 222 6.64 -0.20 17.77
N ASN A 223 5.92 0.64 17.03
CA ASN A 223 4.90 1.53 17.60
C ASN A 223 3.68 0.73 18.07
N THR A 224 3.58 0.50 19.38
CA THR A 224 2.51 -0.26 20.02
C THR A 224 1.23 0.56 20.17
N VAL A 225 0.49 0.75 19.07
CA VAL A 225 -0.79 1.47 19.03
C VAL A 225 -1.95 0.52 18.73
N PRO A 226 -3.22 0.86 19.04
CA PRO A 226 -4.36 0.13 18.50
C PRO A 226 -4.29 0.03 16.98
N TYR A 227 -4.42 -1.19 16.45
CA TYR A 227 -4.26 -1.46 15.02
C TYR A 227 -5.43 -2.29 14.48
N ILE A 228 -6.10 -1.77 13.46
CA ILE A 228 -7.10 -2.51 12.67
C ILE A 228 -6.44 -2.98 11.39
N VAL A 229 -6.58 -4.26 11.06
CA VAL A 229 -6.09 -4.83 9.79
C VAL A 229 -7.26 -5.53 9.13
N GLY A 230 -7.50 -5.31 7.84
CA GLY A 230 -8.58 -6.01 7.16
C GLY A 230 -8.29 -6.32 5.71
N ILE A 231 -9.17 -7.15 5.16
CA ILE A 231 -9.10 -7.64 3.79
C ILE A 231 -10.50 -7.70 3.20
N ASN A 232 -10.61 -7.73 1.88
CA ASN A 232 -11.83 -8.03 1.16
C ASN A 232 -11.95 -9.53 0.89
N LYS A 233 -13.17 -9.99 0.62
CA LYS A 233 -13.45 -11.40 0.33
C LYS A 233 -12.78 -11.88 -0.96
N GLN A 234 -12.67 -11.00 -1.96
CA GLN A 234 -12.15 -11.31 -3.29
C GLN A 234 -11.08 -10.30 -3.73
N GLU A 235 -9.99 -10.22 -2.98
CA GLU A 235 -8.89 -9.26 -3.24
C GLU A 235 -8.32 -9.36 -4.66
N PHE A 236 -8.22 -10.58 -5.18
CA PHE A 236 -7.73 -10.85 -6.53
C PHE A 236 -8.86 -11.15 -7.53
N GLY A 237 -10.10 -10.69 -7.25
CA GLY A 237 -11.28 -11.06 -8.03
C GLY A 237 -11.33 -10.44 -9.43
N TRP A 238 -11.50 -9.12 -9.50
CA TRP A 238 -11.65 -8.41 -10.78
C TRP A 238 -10.70 -7.23 -10.93
N LEU A 239 -10.65 -6.37 -9.91
CA LEU A 239 -9.97 -5.08 -9.98
C LEU A 239 -8.46 -5.23 -10.25
N LEU A 240 -7.77 -5.96 -9.37
CA LEU A 240 -6.32 -6.10 -9.42
C LEU A 240 -5.86 -6.88 -10.66
N PRO A 241 -6.45 -8.03 -11.05
CA PRO A 241 -6.12 -8.68 -12.32
C PRO A 241 -6.30 -7.77 -13.53
N THR A 242 -7.36 -6.95 -13.56
CA THR A 242 -7.64 -6.03 -14.68
C THR A 242 -6.61 -4.92 -14.75
N MET A 243 -6.25 -4.30 -13.62
CA MET A 243 -5.23 -3.25 -13.57
C MET A 243 -3.83 -3.75 -13.96
N MET A 244 -3.55 -5.02 -13.73
CA MET A 244 -2.26 -5.64 -14.05
C MET A 244 -2.19 -6.24 -15.45
N ASP A 245 -3.25 -6.15 -16.25
CA ASP A 245 -3.42 -6.88 -17.51
C ASP A 245 -3.05 -8.38 -17.35
N PHE A 246 -3.54 -8.97 -16.25
CA PHE A 246 -3.12 -10.28 -15.81
C PHE A 246 -3.63 -11.35 -16.79
N PRO A 247 -2.78 -12.28 -17.27
CA PRO A 247 -3.10 -13.16 -18.39
C PRO A 247 -3.97 -14.36 -17.98
N LEU A 248 -5.18 -14.09 -17.49
CA LEU A 248 -6.23 -15.08 -17.24
C LEU A 248 -7.07 -15.27 -18.51
N SER A 249 -7.07 -16.49 -19.04
CA SER A 249 -7.91 -16.88 -20.19
C SER A 249 -9.40 -16.70 -19.92
N GLU A 250 -10.19 -16.55 -20.99
CA GLU A 250 -11.65 -16.43 -20.95
C GLU A 250 -12.31 -17.62 -20.22
N GLY A 251 -12.57 -17.42 -18.93
CA GLY A 251 -13.46 -18.23 -18.10
C GLY A 251 -12.96 -19.62 -17.67
N LYS A 252 -11.81 -20.11 -18.13
CA LYS A 252 -11.33 -21.47 -17.83
C LYS A 252 -9.84 -21.49 -17.49
N LEU A 253 -9.47 -22.36 -16.55
CA LEU A 253 -8.09 -22.58 -16.15
C LEU A 253 -7.84 -24.07 -15.88
N ASP A 254 -6.85 -24.65 -16.56
CA ASP A 254 -6.37 -26.01 -16.26
C ASP A 254 -5.20 -25.99 -15.25
N GLN A 255 -4.90 -27.15 -14.65
CA GLN A 255 -3.89 -27.27 -13.60
C GLN A 255 -2.49 -26.83 -14.07
N LYS A 256 -2.09 -27.23 -15.28
CA LYS A 256 -0.74 -26.96 -15.80
C LYS A 256 -0.58 -25.47 -16.07
N THR A 257 -1.61 -24.86 -16.66
CA THR A 257 -1.64 -23.41 -16.88
C THR A 257 -1.64 -22.66 -15.55
N ALA A 258 -2.41 -23.11 -14.55
CA ALA A 258 -2.41 -22.50 -13.22
C ALA A 258 -1.02 -22.53 -12.56
N THR A 259 -0.32 -23.68 -12.58
CA THR A 259 1.03 -23.80 -12.02
C THR A 259 2.02 -22.87 -12.73
N SER A 260 1.98 -22.85 -14.07
CA SER A 260 2.83 -21.95 -14.86
C SER A 260 2.51 -20.48 -14.61
N LEU A 261 1.23 -20.14 -14.46
CA LEU A 261 0.79 -18.77 -14.19
C LEU A 261 1.22 -18.33 -12.79
N LEU A 262 1.10 -19.20 -11.78
CA LEU A 262 1.57 -18.92 -10.42
C LEU A 262 3.08 -18.63 -10.39
N TRP A 263 3.86 -19.40 -11.15
CA TRP A 263 5.31 -19.16 -11.28
C TRP A 263 5.60 -17.80 -11.95
N LYS A 264 4.91 -17.47 -13.04
CA LYS A 264 5.04 -16.15 -13.69
C LYS A 264 4.65 -15.00 -12.75
N SER A 265 3.76 -15.26 -11.80
CA SER A 265 3.36 -14.33 -10.74
C SER A 265 4.34 -14.26 -9.56
N TYR A 266 5.51 -14.90 -9.61
CA TYR A 266 6.53 -14.82 -8.56
C TYR A 266 6.81 -13.40 -8.04
N PRO A 267 6.89 -12.34 -8.89
CA PRO A 267 7.14 -10.98 -8.41
C PRO A 267 6.11 -10.46 -7.39
N ILE A 268 4.87 -10.98 -7.41
CA ILE A 268 3.77 -10.58 -6.52
C ILE A 268 3.37 -11.67 -5.52
N SER A 269 3.60 -12.95 -5.82
CA SER A 269 3.26 -14.06 -4.90
C SER A 269 4.41 -14.47 -4.00
N ASN A 270 5.66 -14.22 -4.43
CA ASN A 270 6.88 -14.70 -3.80
C ASN A 270 6.90 -16.22 -3.56
N ILE A 271 6.19 -17.01 -4.40
CA ILE A 271 6.17 -18.48 -4.31
C ILE A 271 7.25 -19.08 -5.24
N PRO A 272 8.29 -19.74 -4.69
CA PRO A 272 9.33 -20.40 -5.49
C PRO A 272 8.75 -21.42 -6.47
N GLU A 273 9.40 -21.60 -7.62
CA GLU A 273 8.95 -22.48 -8.70
C GLU A 273 8.64 -23.89 -8.20
N GLU A 274 9.50 -24.44 -7.34
CA GLU A 274 9.37 -25.77 -6.75
C GLU A 274 8.14 -25.96 -5.85
N LEU A 275 7.58 -24.88 -5.30
CA LEU A 275 6.39 -24.90 -4.46
C LEU A 275 5.10 -24.63 -5.23
N THR A 276 5.19 -24.14 -6.47
CA THR A 276 4.00 -23.84 -7.29
C THR A 276 3.10 -25.05 -7.53
N PRO A 277 3.59 -26.30 -7.74
CA PRO A 277 2.72 -27.46 -7.92
C PRO A 277 1.95 -27.79 -6.63
N VAL A 278 2.60 -27.69 -5.47
CA VAL A 278 2.00 -27.96 -4.17
C VAL A 278 0.91 -26.93 -3.84
N ALA A 279 1.21 -25.64 -4.06
CA ALA A 279 0.26 -24.56 -3.83
C ALA A 279 -0.97 -24.68 -4.73
N THR A 280 -0.77 -24.93 -6.02
CA THR A 280 -1.89 -25.08 -6.97
C THR A 280 -2.69 -26.35 -6.72
N ASP A 281 -2.08 -27.46 -6.35
CA ASP A 281 -2.81 -28.69 -5.99
C ASP A 281 -3.69 -28.47 -4.75
N LYS A 282 -3.18 -27.76 -3.74
CA LYS A 282 -3.93 -27.48 -2.50
C LYS A 282 -5.25 -26.75 -2.72
N TYR A 283 -5.30 -25.81 -3.68
CA TYR A 283 -6.49 -25.03 -3.99
C TYR A 283 -7.33 -25.65 -5.10
N LEU A 284 -6.70 -26.06 -6.21
CA LEU A 284 -7.41 -26.46 -7.44
C LEU A 284 -7.62 -27.98 -7.55
N GLY A 285 -6.90 -28.80 -6.80
CA GLY A 285 -6.92 -30.27 -6.92
C GLY A 285 -8.24 -30.92 -6.48
N GLY A 286 -9.10 -30.19 -5.77
CA GLY A 286 -10.40 -30.69 -5.30
C GLY A 286 -11.51 -30.70 -6.36
N THR A 287 -11.25 -30.23 -7.59
CA THR A 287 -12.25 -30.19 -8.67
C THR A 287 -11.61 -30.34 -10.04
N ASP A 288 -12.32 -30.94 -10.99
CA ASP A 288 -11.92 -30.97 -12.40
C ASP A 288 -12.60 -29.88 -13.24
N ASP A 289 -13.50 -29.09 -12.64
CA ASP A 289 -14.21 -28.00 -13.32
C ASP A 289 -13.26 -26.83 -13.60
N PRO A 290 -12.95 -26.53 -14.88
CA PRO A 290 -11.98 -25.49 -15.22
C PRO A 290 -12.45 -24.08 -14.88
N VAL A 291 -13.76 -23.85 -14.71
CA VAL A 291 -14.30 -22.56 -14.25
C VAL A 291 -14.03 -22.41 -12.76
N LYS A 292 -14.34 -23.43 -11.96
CA LYS A 292 -14.05 -23.41 -10.52
C LYS A 292 -12.57 -23.32 -10.22
N LYS A 293 -11.71 -23.97 -11.02
CA LYS A 293 -10.25 -23.84 -10.88
C LYS A 293 -9.78 -22.40 -11.06
N LYS A 294 -10.41 -21.64 -11.95
CA LYS A 294 -10.12 -20.21 -12.10
C LYS A 294 -10.47 -19.46 -10.83
N ASP A 295 -11.69 -19.61 -10.32
CA ASP A 295 -12.12 -18.91 -9.10
C ASP A 295 -11.21 -19.26 -7.91
N LEU A 296 -10.89 -20.54 -7.74
CA LEU A 296 -9.97 -21.03 -6.70
C LEU A 296 -8.53 -20.53 -6.88
N PHE A 297 -8.11 -20.25 -8.12
CA PHE A 297 -6.82 -19.61 -8.38
C PHE A 297 -6.81 -18.15 -7.97
N LEU A 298 -7.92 -17.42 -8.18
CA LEU A 298 -8.06 -16.05 -7.69
C LEU A 298 -8.09 -16.02 -6.15
N ASP A 299 -8.75 -16.98 -5.51
CA ASP A 299 -8.72 -17.15 -4.05
C ASP A 299 -7.31 -17.44 -3.55
N LEU A 300 -6.56 -18.33 -4.22
CA LEU A 300 -5.13 -18.59 -3.91
C LEU A 300 -4.33 -17.29 -3.95
N MET A 301 -4.46 -16.51 -5.03
CA MET A 301 -3.74 -15.24 -5.17
C MET A 301 -4.15 -14.23 -4.09
N GLY A 302 -5.44 -14.12 -3.79
CA GLY A 302 -5.96 -13.25 -2.72
C GLY A 302 -5.42 -13.62 -1.35
N ASP A 303 -5.42 -14.91 -1.01
CA ASP A 303 -4.90 -15.43 0.25
C ASP A 303 -3.39 -15.19 0.38
N VAL A 304 -2.61 -15.47 -0.68
CA VAL A 304 -1.15 -15.36 -0.65
C VAL A 304 -0.70 -13.90 -0.57
N VAL A 305 -1.33 -13.02 -1.35
CA VAL A 305 -0.90 -11.62 -1.45
C VAL A 305 -1.42 -10.78 -0.28
N PHE A 306 -2.65 -11.04 0.19
CA PHE A 306 -3.32 -10.19 1.16
C PHE A 306 -3.78 -10.94 2.42
N GLY A 307 -4.49 -12.06 2.27
CA GLY A 307 -5.14 -12.75 3.38
C GLY A 307 -4.18 -13.23 4.48
N VAL A 308 -3.24 -14.09 4.10
CA VAL A 308 -2.25 -14.68 5.01
C VAL A 308 -1.32 -13.60 5.59
N PRO A 309 -0.75 -12.67 4.81
CA PRO A 309 0.02 -11.55 5.35
C PRO A 309 -0.73 -10.74 6.41
N SER A 310 -1.96 -10.30 6.12
CA SER A 310 -2.78 -9.47 7.01
C SER A 310 -3.08 -10.17 8.33
N VAL A 311 -3.49 -11.44 8.29
CA VAL A 311 -3.74 -12.24 9.49
C VAL A 311 -2.46 -12.46 10.29
N THR A 312 -1.32 -12.65 9.62
CA THR A 312 -0.02 -12.87 10.27
C THR A 312 0.43 -11.62 11.02
N VAL A 313 0.39 -10.45 10.38
CA VAL A 313 0.74 -9.17 11.01
C VAL A 313 -0.19 -8.89 12.19
N ALA A 314 -1.51 -9.05 12.02
CA ALA A 314 -2.46 -8.85 13.12
C ALA A 314 -2.22 -9.78 14.32
N ARG A 315 -1.85 -11.05 14.07
CA ARG A 315 -1.52 -12.01 15.13
C ARG A 315 -0.23 -11.64 15.87
N GLN A 316 0.82 -11.25 15.14
CA GLN A 316 2.09 -10.85 15.74
C GLN A 316 1.95 -9.55 16.53
N HIS A 317 1.24 -8.57 15.98
CA HIS A 317 0.91 -7.32 16.66
C HIS A 317 0.14 -7.59 17.97
N ARG A 318 -0.91 -8.42 17.92
CA ARG A 318 -1.65 -8.84 19.13
C ARG A 318 -0.74 -9.52 20.16
N ALA A 319 0.21 -10.35 19.72
CA ALA A 319 1.15 -11.03 20.62
C ALA A 319 2.16 -10.09 21.29
N ALA A 320 2.32 -8.86 20.79
CA ALA A 320 3.09 -7.81 21.45
C ALA A 320 2.31 -7.10 22.56
N GLY A 321 0.98 -7.24 22.63
CA GLY A 321 0.13 -6.70 23.69
C GLY A 321 -0.91 -5.63 23.30
N PRO A 322 -0.73 -4.81 22.25
CA PRO A 322 -1.70 -3.76 21.92
C PRO A 322 -3.03 -4.29 21.39
N PRO A 323 -4.11 -3.48 21.49
CA PRO A 323 -5.40 -3.81 20.89
C PRO A 323 -5.28 -4.06 19.39
N SER A 324 -5.82 -5.17 18.91
CA SER A 324 -5.79 -5.57 17.51
C SER A 324 -7.17 -6.00 17.07
N TYR A 325 -7.63 -5.47 15.94
CA TYR A 325 -8.93 -5.79 15.35
C TYR A 325 -8.74 -6.28 13.94
N ILE A 326 -9.60 -7.22 13.51
CA ILE A 326 -9.59 -7.74 12.15
C ILE A 326 -10.98 -7.68 11.53
N TYR A 327 -11.04 -7.37 10.25
CA TYR A 327 -12.28 -7.46 9.48
C TYR A 327 -12.07 -8.20 8.15
N THR A 328 -13.16 -8.75 7.62
CA THR A 328 -13.26 -9.21 6.24
C THR A 328 -14.49 -8.55 5.61
N PHE A 329 -14.28 -7.71 4.61
CA PHE A 329 -15.36 -7.04 3.88
C PHE A 329 -15.90 -7.97 2.78
N GLN A 330 -17.22 -8.05 2.64
CA GLN A 330 -17.91 -8.95 1.70
C GLN A 330 -18.84 -8.16 0.79
#